data_AF-A0AAX7VKB4-F1
#
_entry.id   AF-A0AAX7VKB4-F1
#
_cell.length_a   1.000
_cell.length_b   1.000
_cell.length_c   1.000
_cell.angle_alpha   90.00
_cell.angle_beta   90.00
_cell.angle_gamma   90.00
#
_symmetry.space_group_name_H-M   'P 1'
#
loop_
_entity.id
_entity.type
_entity.pdbx_description
1 polymer ?
#
loop_
_entity_poly.entity_id
_entity_poly.type
_entity_poly.pdbx_seq_one_letter_code
_entity_poly.pdbx_strand_id
1 'polypeptide(L)'
;SDSSSHSPLSCREAPPLLKSTNNQIVEVKSPTKQSKQDKSMECDKIVNLIEETGHFHITNTTFDFDLCSLDRSTVRKLQSYLGTS
;
A
#
# COMPACT_ATOMS: atom_id res chain seq x y z
N SER A 1 -10.18 -38.67 33.32
CA SER A 1 -9.78 -37.74 34.39
C SER A 1 -8.29 -37.52 34.33
N ASP A 2 -7.87 -36.27 34.52
CA ASP A 2 -6.49 -35.76 34.67
C ASP A 2 -5.66 -35.65 33.39
N SER A 3 -4.87 -34.62 33.09
CA SER A 3 -4.77 -33.19 33.43
C SER A 3 -3.79 -32.59 32.41
N SER A 4 -3.98 -31.34 31.99
CA SER A 4 -3.08 -30.62 31.07
C SER A 4 -1.69 -30.40 31.69
N SER A 5 -0.62 -30.44 30.88
CA SER A 5 0.60 -29.66 31.13
C SER A 5 1.44 -29.47 29.88
N HIS A 6 1.50 -28.21 29.42
CA HIS A 6 2.37 -27.70 28.38
C HIS A 6 3.85 -27.92 28.74
N SER A 7 4.65 -28.38 27.78
CA SER A 7 6.11 -28.29 27.84
C SER A 7 6.59 -27.17 26.91
N PRO A 8 7.56 -26.35 27.33
CA PRO A 8 7.93 -25.12 26.64
C PRO A 8 8.58 -25.42 25.30
N LEU A 9 8.24 -24.61 24.31
CA LEU A 9 8.90 -24.57 23.00
C LEU A 9 10.40 -24.56 23.21
N SER A 10 11.08 -25.55 22.62
CA SER A 10 12.54 -25.63 22.55
C SER A 10 13.09 -24.25 22.23
N CYS A 11 13.73 -23.64 23.23
CA CYS A 11 14.50 -22.42 23.07
C CYS A 11 15.56 -22.72 22.02
N ARG A 12 15.27 -22.34 20.78
CA ARG A 12 16.21 -22.37 19.68
C ARG A 12 17.29 -21.37 20.05
N GLU A 13 18.37 -21.91 20.61
CA GLU A 13 19.58 -21.19 21.00
C GLU A 13 20.00 -20.25 19.86
N ALA A 14 20.10 -18.95 20.18
CA ALA A 14 20.51 -17.96 19.20
C ALA A 14 21.98 -18.19 18.82
N PRO A 15 22.35 -18.18 17.53
CA PRO A 15 23.74 -18.37 17.12
C PRO A 15 24.64 -17.26 17.70
N PRO A 16 25.89 -17.58 18.08
CA PRO A 16 26.79 -16.66 18.76
C PRO A 16 27.14 -15.45 17.89
N LEU A 17 27.13 -14.28 18.54
CA LEU A 17 27.46 -12.98 17.95
C LEU A 17 28.92 -12.95 17.50
N LEU A 18 29.14 -13.02 16.19
CA LEU A 18 30.45 -12.78 15.59
C LEU A 18 30.73 -11.27 15.62
N LYS A 19 31.60 -10.86 16.54
CA LYS A 19 32.18 -9.52 16.60
C LYS A 19 33.12 -9.35 15.41
N SER A 20 32.66 -8.69 14.35
CA SER A 20 33.53 -8.25 13.25
C SER A 20 33.85 -6.77 13.43
N THR A 21 35.10 -6.50 13.83
CA THR A 21 35.73 -5.19 13.76
C THR A 21 35.97 -4.84 12.29
N ASN A 22 35.12 -4.01 11.69
CA ASN A 22 35.51 -3.15 10.59
C ASN A 22 34.57 -1.95 10.46
N ASN A 23 35.05 -0.79 10.90
CA ASN A 23 34.40 0.50 10.75
C ASN A 23 34.44 0.95 9.28
N GLN A 24 33.47 0.53 8.47
CA GLN A 24 33.04 1.27 7.28
C GLN A 24 31.52 1.18 7.19
N ILE A 25 30.84 1.97 8.02
CA ILE A 25 29.40 2.20 7.92
C ILE A 25 29.18 3.01 6.64
N VAL A 26 28.86 2.32 5.54
CA VAL A 26 28.17 2.99 4.45
C VAL A 26 26.78 3.28 5.01
N GLU A 27 26.51 4.53 5.37
CA GLU A 27 25.15 4.96 5.72
C GLU A 27 24.26 4.66 4.51
N VAL A 28 23.60 3.51 4.52
CA VAL A 28 22.46 3.26 3.66
C VAL A 28 21.39 4.17 4.21
N LYS A 29 21.33 5.36 3.60
CA LYS A 29 20.28 6.36 3.80
C LYS A 29 18.97 5.59 3.90
N SER A 30 18.37 5.59 5.09
CA SER A 30 17.08 4.99 5.34
C SER A 30 16.14 5.45 4.23
N PRO A 31 15.31 4.58 3.64
CA PRO A 31 14.42 4.98 2.55
C PRO A 31 13.64 6.19 3.04
N THR A 32 13.99 7.34 2.47
CA THR A 32 13.33 8.60 2.73
C THR A 32 11.88 8.35 2.41
N LYS A 33 11.00 8.59 3.39
CA LYS A 33 9.56 8.49 3.23
C LYS A 33 9.21 9.19 1.92
N GLN A 34 8.91 8.43 0.87
CA GLN A 34 8.47 9.00 -0.39
C GLN A 34 7.23 9.82 -0.07
N SER A 35 7.34 11.12 -0.36
CA SER A 35 6.33 12.12 -0.08
C SER A 35 4.97 11.63 -0.57
N LYS A 36 3.99 11.59 0.33
CA LYS A 36 2.59 11.26 0.01
C LYS A 36 1.90 12.35 -0.83
N GLN A 37 2.56 13.48 -1.11
CA GLN A 37 1.89 14.67 -1.65
C GLN A 37 1.57 14.61 -3.14
N ASP A 38 2.36 13.92 -3.98
CA ASP A 38 2.14 13.96 -5.43
C ASP A 38 0.90 13.14 -5.86
N LYS A 39 0.73 11.95 -5.25
CA LYS A 39 -0.42 11.06 -5.53
C LYS A 39 -1.77 11.65 -5.16
N SER A 40 -1.83 12.62 -4.24
CA SER A 40 -3.12 13.22 -3.82
C SER A 40 -3.79 13.94 -4.99
N MET A 41 -3.01 14.68 -5.78
CA MET A 41 -3.52 15.54 -6.86
C MET A 41 -4.15 14.74 -8.01
N GLU A 42 -3.69 13.50 -8.22
CA GLU A 42 -4.20 12.61 -9.28
C GLU A 42 -5.47 11.89 -8.84
N CYS A 43 -5.52 11.48 -7.57
CA CYS A 43 -6.71 10.92 -6.96
C CYS A 43 -7.88 11.91 -7.01
N ASP A 44 -7.66 13.19 -6.67
CA ASP A 44 -8.72 14.20 -6.68
C ASP A 44 -9.33 14.40 -8.08
N LYS A 45 -8.50 14.36 -9.13
CA LYS A 45 -8.96 14.44 -10.53
C LYS A 45 -9.81 13.24 -10.93
N ILE A 46 -9.41 12.05 -10.49
CA ILE A 46 -10.16 10.81 -10.75
C ILE A 46 -11.50 10.85 -10.00
N VAL A 47 -11.50 11.24 -8.73
CA VAL A 47 -12.73 11.34 -7.92
C VAL A 47 -13.72 12.31 -8.58
N ASN A 48 -13.28 13.52 -8.94
CA ASN A 48 -14.14 14.50 -9.61
C ASN A 48 -14.70 13.96 -10.94
N LEU A 49 -13.87 13.30 -11.74
CA LEU A 49 -14.30 12.71 -13.01
C LEU A 49 -15.37 11.63 -12.81
N ILE A 50 -15.21 10.76 -11.81
CA ILE A 50 -16.18 9.71 -11.51
C ILE A 50 -17.46 10.30 -10.90
N GLU A 51 -17.35 11.32 -10.05
CA GLU A 51 -18.49 12.02 -9.45
C GLU A 51 -19.43 12.60 -10.51
N GLU A 52 -18.89 13.21 -11.57
CA GLU A 52 -19.68 13.73 -12.71
C GLU A 52 -20.52 12.66 -13.40
N THR A 53 -20.14 11.39 -13.30
CA THR A 53 -20.89 10.28 -13.93
C THR A 53 -22.06 9.79 -13.08
N GLY A 54 -22.03 9.99 -11.76
CA GLY A 54 -22.99 9.39 -10.84
C GLY A 54 -22.90 7.85 -10.70
N HIS A 55 -21.95 7.19 -11.36
CA HIS A 55 -21.77 5.73 -11.34
C HIS A 55 -20.75 5.29 -10.29
N PHE A 56 -21.00 5.61 -9.02
CA PHE A 56 -20.12 5.28 -7.89
C PHE A 56 -20.91 4.85 -6.66
N HIS A 57 -20.22 4.18 -5.74
CA HIS A 57 -20.69 3.87 -4.40
C HIS A 57 -19.77 4.55 -3.40
N ILE A 58 -20.37 5.27 -2.45
CA ILE A 58 -19.64 5.91 -1.38
C ILE A 58 -20.02 5.27 -0.05
N THR A 59 -19.02 4.97 0.77
CA THR A 59 -19.20 4.58 2.17
C THR A 59 -18.54 5.62 3.08
N ASN A 60 -18.66 5.45 4.39
CA ASN A 60 -17.99 6.34 5.35
C ASN A 60 -16.46 6.40 5.18
N THR A 61 -15.87 5.43 4.49
CA THR A 61 -14.41 5.27 4.39
C THR A 61 -13.90 5.05 2.98
N THR A 62 -14.77 4.82 1.99
CA THR A 62 -14.38 4.45 0.63
C THR A 62 -15.19 5.17 -0.44
N PHE A 63 -14.57 5.35 -1.59
CA PHE A 63 -15.18 5.80 -2.83
C PHE A 63 -14.85 4.74 -3.88
N ASP A 64 -15.87 4.01 -4.31
CA ASP A 64 -15.77 2.82 -5.15
C ASP A 64 -16.53 3.02 -6.46
N PHE A 65 -16.03 2.49 -7.57
CA PHE A 65 -16.70 2.57 -8.86
C PHE A 65 -16.37 1.36 -9.74
N ASP A 66 -17.31 0.98 -10.60
CA ASP A 66 -17.17 -0.15 -11.52
C ASP A 66 -16.85 0.35 -12.93
N LEU A 67 -15.74 -0.13 -13.51
CA LEU A 67 -15.31 0.27 -14.85
C LEU A 67 -16.32 -0.08 -15.95
N CYS A 68 -17.09 -1.15 -15.77
CA CYS A 68 -18.11 -1.58 -16.74
C CYS A 68 -19.34 -0.66 -16.77
N SER A 69 -19.55 0.14 -15.73
CA SER A 69 -20.67 1.08 -15.62
C SER A 69 -20.35 2.44 -16.24
N LEU A 70 -19.08 2.70 -16.57
CA LEU A 70 -18.63 3.97 -17.16
C LEU A 70 -18.75 3.96 -18.68
N ASP A 71 -19.00 5.13 -19.25
CA ASP A 71 -18.95 5.30 -20.70
C ASP A 71 -17.50 5.24 -21.25
N ARG A 72 -17.38 4.98 -22.56
CA ARG A 72 -16.08 4.89 -23.24
C ARG A 72 -15.28 6.19 -23.21
N SER A 73 -15.93 7.35 -23.04
CA SER A 73 -15.26 8.65 -23.00
C SER A 73 -14.57 8.87 -21.65
N THR A 74 -15.25 8.51 -20.56
CA THR A 74 -14.74 8.54 -19.19
C THR A 74 -13.59 7.57 -19.02
N VAL A 75 -13.70 6.35 -19.56
CA VAL A 75 -12.59 5.37 -19.54
C VAL A 75 -11.35 5.93 -20.26
N ARG A 76 -11.50 6.62 -21.40
CA ARG A 76 -10.37 7.26 -22.09
C ARG A 76 -9.73 8.38 -21.26
N LYS A 77 -10.54 9.19 -20.56
CA LYS A 77 -10.03 10.24 -19.64
C LYS A 77 -9.27 9.63 -18.47
N LEU A 78 -9.80 8.57 -17.85
CA LEU A 78 -9.12 7.78 -16.80
C LEU A 78 -7.77 7.27 -17.28
N GLN A 79 -7.71 6.65 -18.47
CA GLN A 79 -6.45 6.17 -19.06
C GLN A 79 -5.44 7.31 -19.26
N SER A 80 -5.91 8.49 -19.67
CA SER A 80 -5.07 9.68 -19.80
C SER A 80 -4.49 10.16 -18.48
N TYR A 81 -5.22 10.06 -17.36
CA TYR A 81 -4.74 10.45 -16.04
C TYR A 81 -3.76 9.44 -15.46
N LEU A 82 -3.90 8.16 -15.81
CA LEU A 82 -3.05 7.09 -15.29
C LEU A 82 -1.80 6.83 -16.13
N GLY A 83 -1.61 7.56 -17.24
CA GLY A 83 -0.44 7.39 -18.11
C GLY A 83 -0.32 6.00 -18.72
N THR A 84 -1.42 5.27 -18.86
CA THR A 84 -1.42 3.93 -19.47
C THR A 84 -1.41 4.07 -20.99
N SER A 85 -0.21 4.13 -21.57
CA SER A 85 0.03 4.09 -23.02
C SER A 85 -0.02 2.66 -23.56
#